data_AF-A0A1V4ZXV2-F1
#
_entry.id   AF-A0A1V4ZXV2-F1
#
_cell.length_a   1.000
_cell.length_b   1.000
_cell.length_c   1.000
_cell.angle_alpha   90.00
_cell.angle_beta   90.00
_cell.angle_gamma   90.00
#
_symmetry.space_group_name_H-M   'P 1'
#
loop_
_entity.id
_entity.type
_entity.pdbx_description
1 polymer ?
#
loop_
_entity_poly.entity_id
_entity_poly.type
_entity_poly.pdbx_seq_one_letter_code
_entity_poly.pdbx_strand_id
1 'polypeptide(L)'
;MKEFLVDEPIPASFFSFLTNFGKVEALPQIGEGFFRFEKPDWFSIKGFAGDTTVEVRFKKEVMDLTMDFAYSLFSSFQNEKPDLSGLKQREEAVAGRVRRRLHGE
;
A
#
# COMPACT_ATOMS: atom_id res chain seq x y z
N MET A 1 -12.51 -6.36 -1.88
CA MET A 1 -11.93 -5.66 -0.71
C MET A 1 -11.30 -6.74 0.14
N LYS A 2 -10.08 -6.52 0.62
CA LYS A 2 -9.41 -7.41 1.57
C LYS A 2 -9.04 -6.60 2.79
N GLU A 3 -9.38 -7.10 3.96
CA GLU A 3 -8.90 -6.56 5.23
C GLU A 3 -7.57 -7.23 5.58
N PHE A 4 -6.61 -6.43 6.02
CA PHE A 4 -5.32 -6.93 6.49
C PHE A 4 -5.26 -6.67 7.99
N LEU A 5 -5.13 -7.76 8.76
CA LEU A 5 -4.88 -7.73 10.20
C LEU A 5 -3.38 -7.59 10.42
N VAL A 6 -3.02 -6.68 11.32
CA VAL A 6 -1.66 -6.48 11.80
C VAL A 6 -1.67 -6.75 13.30
N ASP A 7 -0.68 -7.49 13.81
CA ASP A 7 -0.64 -7.91 15.22
C ASP A 7 -0.49 -6.71 16.19
N GLU A 8 0.04 -5.60 15.70
CA GLU A 8 0.22 -4.35 16.44
C GLU A 8 -0.56 -3.19 15.80
N PRO A 9 -0.98 -2.19 16.59
CA PRO A 9 -1.56 -0.95 16.09
C PRO A 9 -0.71 -0.30 14.99
N ILE A 10 -1.34 0.05 13.87
CA ILE A 10 -0.66 0.66 12.74
C ILE A 10 -0.23 2.08 13.13
N PRO A 11 1.07 2.38 13.21
CA PRO A 11 1.51 3.72 13.55
C PRO A 11 1.30 4.67 12.37
N ALA A 12 1.16 5.97 12.64
CA ALA A 12 1.06 6.99 11.59
C ALA A 12 2.29 6.96 10.64
N SER A 13 3.45 6.53 11.15
CA SER A 13 4.68 6.35 10.38
C SER A 13 4.57 5.29 9.27
N PHE A 14 3.63 4.34 9.37
CA PHE A 14 3.33 3.42 8.26
C PHE A 14 2.79 4.18 7.05
N PHE A 15 1.84 5.08 7.25
CA PHE A 15 1.32 5.92 6.18
C PHE A 15 2.38 6.88 5.65
N SER A 16 3.25 7.42 6.50
CA SER A 16 4.43 8.18 6.03
C SER A 16 5.36 7.31 5.17
N PHE A 17 5.60 6.05 5.53
CA PHE A 17 6.37 5.12 4.72
C PHE A 17 5.74 4.86 3.34
N LEU A 18 4.41 4.74 3.26
CA LEU A 18 3.70 4.54 1.99
C LEU A 18 3.86 5.70 0.99
N THR A 19 4.18 6.92 1.45
CA THR A 19 4.45 8.07 0.55
C THR A 19 5.60 7.82 -0.42
N ASN A 20 6.49 6.88 -0.09
CA ASN A 20 7.56 6.47 -1.00
C ASN A 20 7.03 5.79 -2.28
N PHE A 21 5.82 5.22 -2.27
CA PHE A 21 5.32 4.33 -3.34
C PHE A 21 4.03 4.85 -4.02
N GLY A 22 3.52 6.00 -3.59
CA GLY A 22 2.26 6.55 -4.07
C GLY A 22 1.83 7.76 -3.26
N LYS A 23 0.56 8.15 -3.40
CA LYS A 23 0.01 9.33 -2.74
C LYS A 23 -0.63 8.93 -1.42
N VAL A 24 -0.36 9.68 -0.35
CA VAL A 24 -1.04 9.54 0.93
C VAL A 24 -1.75 10.83 1.26
N GLU A 25 -3.00 10.73 1.68
CA GLU A 25 -3.83 11.84 2.11
C GLU A 25 -4.38 11.56 3.50
N ALA A 26 -4.24 12.53 4.42
CA ALA A 26 -5.00 12.54 5.66
C ALA A 26 -6.39 13.12 5.38
N LEU A 27 -7.44 12.48 5.88
CA LEU A 27 -8.83 12.92 5.68
C LEU A 27 -9.49 13.21 7.03
N PRO A 28 -9.15 14.33 7.69
CA PRO A 28 -9.66 14.67 9.02
C PRO A 28 -11.19 14.79 9.07
N GLN A 29 -11.84 15.05 7.93
CA GLN A 29 -13.30 15.08 7.81
C GLN A 29 -13.98 13.71 7.98
N ILE A 30 -13.23 12.62 7.85
CA ILE A 30 -13.71 11.25 8.11
C ILE A 30 -13.46 10.89 9.59
N GLY A 31 -12.36 11.39 10.15
CA GLY A 31 -11.98 11.26 11.55
C GLY A 31 -10.50 11.58 11.73
N GLU A 32 -10.12 12.04 12.92
CA GLU A 32 -8.72 12.30 13.24
C GLU A 32 -7.91 11.01 13.13
N GLY A 33 -6.76 11.07 12.45
CA GLY A 33 -5.91 9.88 12.22
C GLY A 33 -6.36 8.96 11.08
N PHE A 34 -7.38 9.31 10.29
CA PHE A 34 -7.72 8.55 9.08
C PHE A 34 -6.81 8.92 7.91
N PHE A 35 -6.20 7.90 7.29
CA PHE A 35 -5.33 8.05 6.13
C PHE A 35 -5.83 7.21 4.94
N ARG A 36 -5.58 7.74 3.74
CA ARG A 36 -5.80 7.06 2.47
C ARG A 36 -4.51 7.08 1.66
N PHE A 37 -3.99 5.92 1.34
CA PHE A 37 -2.97 5.72 0.33
C PHE A 37 -3.59 5.31 -1.00
N GLU A 38 -3.07 5.86 -2.09
CA GLU A 38 -3.43 5.50 -3.45
C GLU A 38 -2.21 5.19 -4.30
N LYS A 39 -2.26 4.02 -4.96
CA LYS A 39 -1.41 3.67 -6.07
C LYS A 39 -2.28 3.44 -7.30
N PRO A 40 -2.35 4.41 -8.23
CA PRO A 40 -3.20 4.33 -9.41
C PRO A 40 -3.03 3.01 -10.15
N ASP A 41 -4.12 2.47 -10.66
CA ASP A 41 -4.19 1.20 -11.38
C ASP A 41 -3.82 -0.07 -10.59
N TRP A 42 -3.43 0.03 -9.33
CA TRP A 42 -3.01 -1.12 -8.53
C TRP A 42 -3.95 -1.38 -7.38
N PHE A 43 -3.88 -0.54 -6.35
CA PHE A 43 -4.65 -0.68 -5.13
C PHE A 43 -4.66 0.62 -4.31
N SER A 44 -5.55 0.67 -3.33
CA SER A 44 -5.57 1.69 -2.27
C SER A 44 -5.55 1.03 -0.91
N ILE A 45 -4.99 1.72 0.08
CA ILE A 45 -4.96 1.31 1.49
C ILE A 45 -5.61 2.42 2.29
N LYS A 46 -6.55 2.07 3.18
CA LYS A 46 -7.24 3.02 4.05
C LYS A 46 -7.30 2.48 5.47
N GLY A 47 -7.22 3.36 6.45
CA GLY A 47 -7.40 2.99 7.85
C GLY A 47 -7.05 4.12 8.78
N PHE A 48 -7.27 3.88 10.07
CA PHE A 48 -6.88 4.80 11.12
C PHE A 48 -5.49 4.44 11.64
N ALA A 49 -4.66 5.45 11.89
CA ALA A 49 -3.49 5.25 12.73
C ALA A 49 -3.94 4.88 14.15
N GLY A 50 -3.37 3.82 14.72
CA GLY A 50 -3.75 3.26 16.00
C GLY A 50 -4.69 2.05 15.92
N ASP A 51 -5.29 1.79 14.76
CA ASP A 51 -6.06 0.55 14.54
C ASP A 51 -5.14 -0.63 14.19
N THR A 52 -5.59 -1.84 14.44
CA THR A 52 -4.89 -3.09 14.06
C THR A 52 -5.27 -3.59 12.67
N THR A 53 -6.07 -2.83 11.92
CA THR A 53 -6.58 -3.22 10.60
C THR A 53 -6.51 -2.09 9.61
N VAL A 54 -6.21 -2.43 8.36
CA VAL A 54 -6.44 -1.56 7.20
C VAL A 54 -7.28 -2.26 6.15
N GLU A 55 -8.08 -1.46 5.46
CA GLU A 55 -8.77 -1.84 4.24
C GLU A 55 -7.83 -1.72 3.05
N VAL A 56 -7.67 -2.80 2.28
CA VAL A 56 -6.96 -2.78 1.01
C VAL A 56 -7.90 -3.12 -0.13
N ARG A 57 -7.96 -2.23 -1.12
CA ARG A 57 -8.79 -2.39 -2.30
C ARG A 57 -7.94 -2.49 -3.54
N PHE A 58 -7.86 -3.69 -4.11
CA PHE A 58 -7.17 -3.99 -5.36
C PHE A 58 -8.02 -3.71 -6.60
N LYS A 59 -7.37 -3.29 -7.68
CA LYS A 59 -7.94 -3.32 -9.03
C LYS A 59 -7.97 -4.77 -9.52
N LYS A 60 -9.15 -5.25 -9.92
CA LYS A 60 -9.41 -6.68 -10.16
C LYS A 60 -8.53 -7.26 -11.26
N GLU A 61 -8.28 -6.46 -12.28
CA GLU A 61 -7.56 -6.80 -13.51
C GLU A 61 -6.07 -7.07 -13.30
N VAL A 62 -5.50 -6.57 -12.20
CA VAL A 62 -4.07 -6.69 -11.88
C VAL A 62 -3.79 -7.11 -10.44
N MET A 63 -4.81 -7.60 -9.75
CA MET A 63 -4.68 -8.06 -8.37
C MET A 63 -3.61 -9.15 -8.25
N ASP A 64 -3.55 -10.07 -9.22
CA ASP A 64 -2.55 -11.14 -9.29
C ASP A 64 -1.10 -10.62 -9.38
N LEU A 65 -0.91 -9.42 -9.92
CA LEU A 65 0.41 -8.80 -10.06
C LEU A 65 0.80 -7.96 -8.84
N THR A 66 -0.18 -7.38 -8.17
CA THR A 66 0.04 -6.27 -7.22
C THR A 66 -0.16 -6.67 -5.76
N MET A 67 -0.84 -7.79 -5.52
CA MET A 67 -1.09 -8.30 -4.17
C MET A 67 0.21 -8.60 -3.40
N ASP A 68 1.19 -9.27 -4.02
CA ASP A 68 2.47 -9.57 -3.38
C ASP A 68 3.28 -8.30 -3.07
N PHE A 69 3.11 -7.26 -3.87
CA PHE A 69 3.71 -5.96 -3.58
C PHE A 69 3.09 -5.32 -2.34
N ALA A 70 1.76 -5.38 -2.18
CA ALA A 70 1.10 -4.92 -0.96
C ALA A 70 1.61 -5.68 0.28
N TYR A 71 1.72 -7.01 0.23
CA TYR A 71 2.34 -7.81 1.31
C TYR A 71 3.79 -7.41 1.59
N SER A 72 4.56 -7.09 0.55
CA SER A 72 5.94 -6.59 0.69
C SER A 72 5.99 -5.25 1.43
N LEU A 73 5.01 -4.35 1.23
CA LEU A 73 4.95 -3.09 1.97
C LEU A 73 4.71 -3.31 3.47
N PHE A 74 3.76 -4.18 3.81
CA PHE A 74 3.46 -4.50 5.22
C PHE A 74 4.64 -5.18 5.92
N SER A 75 5.20 -6.23 5.31
CA SER A 75 6.32 -6.98 5.89
C SER A 75 7.59 -6.14 6.00
N SER A 76 7.89 -5.31 5.00
CA SER A 76 9.07 -4.43 5.06
C SER A 76 8.96 -3.36 6.14
N PHE A 77 7.76 -2.87 6.43
CA PHE A 77 7.57 -1.89 7.50
C PHE A 77 7.78 -2.48 8.90
N GLN A 78 7.46 -3.76 9.10
CA GLN A 78 7.74 -4.47 10.36
C GLN A 78 9.24 -4.65 10.63
N ASN A 79 10.09 -4.53 9.61
CA ASN A 79 11.54 -4.55 9.80
C ASN A 79 12.03 -3.17 10.26
N GLU A 80 12.89 -3.13 11.29
CA GLU A 80 13.46 -1.88 11.84
C GLU A 80 14.16 -1.01 10.78
N LYS A 81 14.64 -1.63 9.69
CA LYS A 81 15.24 -0.95 8.53
C LYS A 81 14.69 -1.54 7.22
N PRO A 82 13.62 -0.94 6.66
CA PRO A 82 13.06 -1.38 5.39
C PRO A 82 14.08 -1.24 4.25
N ASP A 83 14.27 -2.28 3.43
CA ASP A 83 15.04 -2.18 2.19
C ASP A 83 14.24 -1.43 1.11
N LEU A 84 14.29 -0.10 1.17
CA LEU A 84 13.61 0.78 0.23
C LEU A 84 14.06 0.58 -1.21
N SER A 85 15.35 0.28 -1.43
CA SER A 85 15.90 0.09 -2.78
C SER A 85 15.36 -1.19 -3.42
N GLY A 86 15.34 -2.30 -2.67
CA GLY A 86 14.74 -3.54 -3.13
C GLY A 86 13.23 -3.41 -3.39
N LEU A 87 12.50 -2.68 -2.53
CA LEU A 87 11.09 -2.39 -2.76
C LEU A 87 10.85 -1.56 -4.02
N LYS A 88 11.71 -0.57 -4.29
CA LYS A 88 11.62 0.25 -5.51
C LYS A 88 11.84 -0.56 -6.78
N GLN A 89 12.81 -1.47 -6.78
CA GLN A 89 13.03 -2.37 -7.92
C GLN A 89 11.84 -3.30 -8.16
N ARG A 90 11.25 -3.83 -7.08
CA ARG A 90 10.01 -4.64 -7.18
C ARG A 90 8.84 -3.82 -7.72
N GLU A 91 8.68 -2.59 -7.26
CA GLU A 91 7.67 -1.66 -7.75
C GLU A 91 7.81 -1.46 -9.27
N GLU A 92 9.01 -1.17 -9.77
CA GLU A 92 9.24 -0.95 -11.21
C GLU A 92 8.95 -2.21 -12.04
N ALA A 93 9.39 -3.38 -11.58
CA ALA A 93 9.13 -4.65 -12.25
C ALA A 93 7.63 -4.96 -12.36
N VAL A 94 6.88 -4.72 -11.29
CA VAL A 94 5.42 -4.89 -11.28
C VAL A 94 4.74 -3.80 -12.14
N ALA A 95 5.23 -2.56 -12.11
CA ALA A 95 4.70 -1.46 -12.92
C ALA A 95 4.76 -1.76 -14.41
N GLY A 96 5.87 -2.33 -14.89
CA GLY A 96 5.96 -2.80 -16.25
C GLY A 96 4.88 -3.82 -16.59
N ARG A 97 4.63 -4.80 -15.71
CA ARG A 97 3.60 -5.84 -15.96
C ARG A 97 2.18 -5.28 -15.92
N VAL A 98 1.90 -4.36 -14.99
CA VAL A 98 0.59 -3.70 -14.86
C VAL A 98 0.29 -2.87 -16.10
N ARG A 99 1.24 -2.04 -16.55
CA ARG A 99 1.07 -1.20 -17.74
C ARG A 99 0.77 -2.03 -18.98
N ARG A 100 1.54 -3.08 -19.23
CA ARG A 100 1.30 -4.00 -20.35
C ARG A 100 -0.09 -4.66 -20.28
N ARG A 101 -0.55 -5.01 -19.08
CA ARG A 101 -1.87 -5.64 -18.89
C ARG A 101 -3.05 -4.70 -19.09
N LEU A 102 -2.94 -3.47 -18.60
CA LEU A 102 -4.05 -2.51 -18.63
C LEU A 102 -4.09 -1.65 -19.90
N HIS A 103 -2.92 -1.42 -20.51
CA HIS A 103 -2.77 -0.47 -21.62
C HIS A 103 -2.17 -1.09 -22.89
N GLY A 104 -1.67 -2.33 -22.83
CA GLY A 104 -1.13 -3.03 -24.01
C GLY A 104 0.24 -2.55 -24.47
N GLU A 105 0.98 -1.85 -23.60
CA GLU A 105 2.36 -1.39 -23.85
C GLU A 105 3.39 -2.53 -23.94
#